data_AF-A0A285CV86-F1
#
_entry.id   AF-A0A285CV86-F1
#
_cell.length_a   1.000
_cell.length_b   1.000
_cell.length_c   1.000
_cell.angle_alpha   90.00
_cell.angle_beta   90.00
_cell.angle_gamma   90.00
#
_symmetry.space_group_name_H-M   'P 1'
#
loop_
_entity.id
_entity.type
_entity.pdbx_description
1 polymer ?
#
loop_
_entity_poly.entity_id
_entity_poly.type
_entity_poly.pdbx_seq_one_letter_code
_entity_poly.pdbx_strand_id
1 'polypeptide(L)'
;MTHARRICLIVALALASGAHAEGTTGKVLGGLVAYSAPPGWVALQETDRFTLLAEDAGGYVSVAVGGAVLAPTGLAGKVPAGQYATFVDAHYMHWSEFGWRSDRAEFLDNGQPAPGYHMLRVARRCLPGQVPVALVWGGTDRFRTGETLKTVLGGLTFNWPAALTDCTPENAGAGQGAVAALPVPAAPAQPMPAAPAQPVLPPAPPAPPPTPALSEPDSFTADANGYTLYQNARYGTRISFPASYFRPDPPPGNGDGRQFTSADGAARFMVFAQYNALGLTLAQMMRDEMAARPSVSYHASGRDWYVLSGVEGAAIFYRKVTLDPSGLVQVFEIAYPATLKTQFDPVVSWMAQSFGPAPAMDLPATGQTTMPQVGQLWTPPPKSPERAALMDVARGPITAEIGQPVIFVVSVLRTDGVWAYLQAQPRRPDGGPIDWSRTRFAHEMQVGGMSDTAMVLMRKDAGGWTVIEHVMGPTDVHWIGWLDSYGLPEALFTP
;
A
#
# COMPACT_ATOMS: atom_id res chain seq x y z
N MET A 1 -22.32 -7.81 -36.57
CA MET A 1 -21.11 -8.54 -36.12
C MET A 1 -20.94 -8.29 -34.63
N THR A 2 -20.73 -9.32 -33.83
CA THR A 2 -20.39 -9.19 -32.39
C THR A 2 -19.05 -8.45 -32.23
N HIS A 3 -18.83 -7.79 -31.09
CA HIS A 3 -17.61 -7.00 -30.84
C HIS A 3 -16.34 -7.85 -31.00
N ALA A 4 -16.36 -9.09 -30.48
CA ALA A 4 -15.29 -10.07 -30.68
C ALA A 4 -15.00 -10.40 -32.16
N ARG A 5 -16.03 -10.47 -33.03
CA ARG A 5 -15.82 -10.67 -34.48
C ARG A 5 -15.21 -9.45 -35.17
N ARG A 6 -15.41 -8.24 -34.63
CA ARG A 6 -14.69 -7.03 -35.10
C ARG A 6 -13.22 -7.07 -34.69
N ILE A 7 -12.91 -7.57 -33.49
CA ILE A 7 -11.51 -7.74 -33.03
C ILE A 7 -10.78 -8.73 -33.92
N CYS A 8 -11.36 -9.90 -34.23
CA CYS A 8 -10.75 -10.84 -35.19
C CYS A 8 -10.55 -10.22 -36.58
N LEU A 9 -11.49 -9.38 -37.04
CA LEU A 9 -11.34 -8.67 -38.31
C LEU A 9 -10.21 -7.63 -38.26
N ILE A 10 -10.05 -6.92 -37.14
CA ILE A 10 -8.96 -5.97 -36.92
C ILE A 10 -7.62 -6.69 -36.87
N VAL A 11 -7.51 -7.84 -36.19
CA VAL A 11 -6.31 -8.69 -36.19
C VAL A 11 -5.99 -9.15 -37.61
N ALA A 12 -6.99 -9.66 -38.35
CA ALA A 12 -6.81 -10.12 -39.73
C ALA A 12 -6.39 -8.98 -40.69
N LEU A 13 -6.97 -7.79 -40.54
CA LEU A 13 -6.61 -6.59 -41.30
C LEU A 13 -5.20 -6.10 -40.93
N ALA A 14 -4.86 -6.07 -39.64
CA ALA A 14 -3.55 -5.64 -39.14
C ALA A 14 -2.44 -6.55 -39.68
N LEU A 15 -2.61 -7.86 -39.59
CA LEU A 15 -1.73 -8.87 -40.18
C LEU A 15 -1.61 -8.71 -41.70
N ALA A 16 -2.71 -8.39 -42.40
CA ALA A 16 -2.70 -8.16 -43.84
C ALA A 16 -2.02 -6.83 -44.25
N SER A 17 -2.00 -5.82 -43.37
CA SER A 17 -1.40 -4.50 -43.60
C SER A 17 0.07 -4.38 -43.15
N GLY A 18 0.69 -5.46 -42.68
CA GLY A 18 2.09 -5.48 -42.25
C GLY A 18 2.34 -4.92 -40.86
N ALA A 19 1.30 -4.85 -40.00
CA ALA A 19 1.51 -4.64 -38.57
C ALA A 19 2.34 -5.81 -38.02
N HIS A 20 3.44 -5.50 -37.35
CA HIS A 20 4.48 -6.47 -37.03
C HIS A 20 3.92 -7.65 -36.23
N ALA A 21 4.07 -8.86 -36.78
CA ALA A 21 3.78 -10.14 -36.13
C ALA A 21 5.10 -10.86 -35.79
N GLU A 22 5.12 -11.49 -34.62
CA GLU A 22 6.20 -12.30 -34.03
C GLU A 22 7.51 -11.58 -33.67
N GLY A 23 7.96 -11.76 -32.42
CA GLY A 23 9.34 -11.49 -31.98
C GLY A 23 9.81 -10.03 -32.09
N THR A 24 8.89 -9.07 -32.25
CA THR A 24 9.24 -7.68 -32.52
C THR A 24 9.47 -6.90 -31.24
N THR A 25 10.62 -6.24 -31.20
CA THR A 25 10.92 -5.20 -30.23
C THR A 25 10.86 -3.84 -30.92
N GLY A 26 10.43 -2.82 -30.19
CA GLY A 26 10.28 -1.48 -30.78
C GLY A 26 10.17 -0.39 -29.73
N LYS A 27 10.19 0.85 -30.20
CA LYS A 27 9.93 2.04 -29.38
C LYS A 27 8.74 2.80 -29.97
N VAL A 28 7.80 3.17 -29.11
CA VAL A 28 6.54 3.81 -29.49
C VAL A 28 6.28 5.04 -28.64
N LEU A 29 5.28 5.84 -29.01
CA LEU A 29 4.86 7.03 -28.27
C LEU A 29 6.03 8.00 -28.03
N GLY A 30 6.78 8.31 -29.09
CA GLY A 30 7.94 9.19 -29.02
C GLY A 30 9.13 8.62 -28.21
N GLY A 31 9.17 7.30 -28.00
CA GLY A 31 10.21 6.63 -27.21
C GLY A 31 9.86 6.44 -25.74
N LEU A 32 8.69 6.91 -25.30
CA LEU A 32 8.21 6.73 -23.93
C LEU A 32 8.11 5.25 -23.55
N VAL A 33 7.74 4.38 -24.50
CA VAL A 33 7.62 2.94 -24.24
C VAL A 33 8.52 2.19 -25.20
N ALA A 34 9.39 1.35 -24.65
CA ALA A 34 10.01 0.25 -25.38
C ALA A 34 9.19 -1.02 -25.11
N TYR A 35 8.94 -1.82 -26.14
CA TYR A 35 8.17 -3.05 -26.02
C TYR A 35 8.89 -4.26 -26.61
N SER A 36 8.54 -5.45 -26.11
CA SER A 36 8.84 -6.75 -26.70
C SER A 36 7.55 -7.55 -26.79
N ALA A 37 7.04 -7.76 -28.01
CA ALA A 37 5.80 -8.51 -28.22
C ALA A 37 6.09 -10.03 -28.13
N PRO A 38 5.37 -10.79 -27.27
CA PRO A 38 5.50 -12.24 -27.25
C PRO A 38 4.88 -12.89 -28.49
N PRO A 39 5.22 -14.16 -28.80
CA PRO A 39 4.59 -14.90 -29.89
C PRO A 39 3.05 -14.94 -29.75
N GLY A 40 2.33 -14.83 -30.87
CA GLY A 40 0.86 -14.78 -30.88
C GLY A 40 0.25 -13.42 -30.50
N TRP A 41 1.04 -12.34 -30.57
CA TRP A 41 0.59 -10.98 -30.31
C TRP A 41 0.94 -10.04 -31.47
N VAL A 42 0.00 -9.14 -31.76
CA VAL A 42 0.12 -8.12 -32.80
C VAL A 42 0.30 -6.75 -32.17
N ALA A 43 1.29 -5.99 -32.63
CA ALA A 43 1.54 -4.63 -32.22
C ALA A 43 0.83 -3.63 -33.14
N LEU A 44 -0.04 -2.80 -32.56
CA LEU A 44 -0.79 -1.74 -33.24
C LEU A 44 -0.33 -0.40 -32.70
N GLN A 45 0.13 0.48 -33.59
CA GLN A 45 0.61 1.81 -33.22
C GLN A 45 -0.25 2.89 -33.89
N GLU A 46 -0.73 3.81 -33.06
CA GLU A 46 -1.37 5.06 -33.42
C GLU A 46 -0.51 6.23 -32.90
N THR A 47 -0.90 7.46 -33.20
CA THR A 47 -0.13 8.66 -32.81
C THR A 47 -0.01 8.81 -31.31
N ASP A 48 -1.08 8.57 -30.57
CA ASP A 48 -1.20 8.79 -29.12
C ASP A 48 -1.56 7.50 -28.35
N ARG A 49 -1.57 6.35 -29.03
CA ARG A 49 -1.87 5.05 -28.44
C ARG A 49 -1.05 3.93 -29.06
N PHE A 50 -0.64 2.99 -28.23
CA PHE A 50 -0.02 1.73 -28.61
C PHE A 50 -0.82 0.58 -28.02
N THR A 51 -1.03 -0.49 -28.78
CA THR A 51 -1.78 -1.67 -28.31
C THR A 51 -1.08 -2.95 -28.75
N LEU A 52 -0.83 -3.85 -27.80
CA LEU A 52 -0.54 -5.25 -28.04
C LEU A 52 -1.86 -6.02 -27.94
N LEU A 53 -2.21 -6.76 -28.99
CA LEU A 53 -3.45 -7.52 -29.10
C LEU A 53 -3.15 -8.99 -29.31
N ALA A 54 -3.75 -9.88 -28.51
CA ALA A 54 -3.60 -11.31 -28.69
C ALA A 54 -4.29 -11.76 -29.99
N GLU A 55 -3.62 -12.59 -30.79
CA GLU A 55 -4.16 -13.09 -32.06
C GLU A 55 -5.43 -13.93 -31.88
N ASP A 56 -5.54 -14.62 -30.76
CA ASP A 56 -6.72 -15.40 -30.36
C ASP A 56 -7.89 -14.52 -29.88
N ALA A 57 -7.71 -13.20 -29.84
CA ALA A 57 -8.65 -12.22 -29.27
C ALA A 57 -9.04 -12.48 -27.81
N GLY A 58 -8.18 -13.17 -27.05
CA GLY A 58 -8.36 -13.46 -25.63
C GLY A 58 -8.05 -12.26 -24.71
N GLY A 59 -7.32 -11.27 -25.20
CA GLY A 59 -7.02 -10.04 -24.46
C GLY A 59 -6.14 -9.03 -25.21
N TYR A 60 -5.90 -7.89 -24.57
CA TYR A 60 -5.04 -6.81 -25.05
C TYR A 60 -4.36 -6.08 -23.89
N VAL A 61 -3.27 -5.40 -24.22
CA VAL A 61 -2.61 -4.40 -23.37
C VAL A 61 -2.38 -3.14 -24.21
N SER A 62 -2.69 -1.96 -23.69
CA SER A 62 -2.54 -0.70 -24.41
C SER A 62 -1.96 0.39 -23.52
N VAL A 63 -1.08 1.21 -24.09
CA VAL A 63 -0.58 2.43 -23.47
C VAL A 63 -1.07 3.62 -24.29
N ALA A 64 -1.59 4.65 -23.63
CA ALA A 64 -2.07 5.87 -24.27
C ALA A 64 -1.49 7.12 -23.61
N VAL A 65 -1.41 8.20 -24.36
CA VAL A 65 -0.97 9.52 -23.89
C VAL A 65 -1.95 10.62 -24.29
N GLY A 66 -2.02 11.70 -23.53
CA GLY A 66 -2.78 12.89 -23.91
C GLY A 66 -4.29 12.64 -24.05
N GLY A 67 -4.87 13.12 -25.15
CA GLY A 67 -6.32 13.04 -25.41
C GLY A 67 -6.87 11.61 -25.45
N ALA A 68 -6.08 10.62 -25.88
CA ALA A 68 -6.47 9.22 -25.85
C ALA A 68 -6.69 8.66 -24.43
N VAL A 69 -6.17 9.32 -23.39
CA VAL A 69 -6.43 8.98 -21.98
C VAL A 69 -7.74 9.60 -21.50
N LEU A 70 -8.03 10.86 -21.88
CA LEU A 70 -9.04 11.69 -21.23
C LEU A 70 -10.48 11.33 -21.62
N ALA A 71 -11.40 11.47 -20.66
CA ALA A 71 -12.83 11.36 -20.91
C ALA A 71 -13.34 12.54 -21.78
N PRO A 72 -14.47 12.39 -22.50
CA PRO A 72 -15.35 11.22 -22.54
C PRO A 72 -14.95 10.17 -23.59
N THR A 73 -14.03 10.49 -24.50
CA THR A 73 -13.73 9.64 -25.68
C THR A 73 -12.52 8.72 -25.50
N GLY A 74 -11.59 9.09 -24.62
CA GLY A 74 -10.40 8.31 -24.30
C GLY A 74 -10.66 7.17 -23.32
N LEU A 75 -9.58 6.54 -22.85
CA LEU A 75 -9.64 5.36 -21.99
C LEU A 75 -10.37 5.61 -20.67
N ALA A 76 -10.19 6.78 -20.05
CA ALA A 76 -10.89 7.16 -18.84
C ALA A 76 -12.41 7.23 -19.08
N GLY A 77 -12.87 7.64 -20.27
CA GLY A 77 -14.30 7.63 -20.61
C GLY A 77 -14.94 6.24 -20.67
N LYS A 78 -14.14 5.18 -20.69
CA LYS A 78 -14.62 3.78 -20.68
C LYS A 78 -14.86 3.24 -19.27
N VAL A 79 -14.35 3.91 -18.25
CA VAL A 79 -14.54 3.52 -16.86
C VAL A 79 -16.03 3.67 -16.54
N PRO A 80 -16.71 2.59 -16.09
CA PRO A 80 -18.11 2.67 -15.70
C PRO A 80 -18.34 3.70 -14.60
N ALA A 81 -19.48 4.39 -14.65
CA ALA A 81 -19.86 5.34 -13.61
C ALA A 81 -19.88 4.65 -12.22
N GLY A 82 -19.37 5.34 -11.20
CA GLY A 82 -19.29 4.82 -9.83
C GLY A 82 -18.07 3.93 -9.55
N GLN A 83 -17.15 3.76 -10.50
CA GLN A 83 -15.84 3.17 -10.23
C GLN A 83 -14.91 4.20 -9.62
N TYR A 84 -14.28 3.84 -8.51
CA TYR A 84 -13.32 4.69 -7.80
C TYR A 84 -11.91 4.19 -8.05
N ALA A 85 -10.96 5.12 -8.09
CA ALA A 85 -9.55 4.79 -8.23
C ALA A 85 -9.03 4.12 -6.95
N THR A 86 -8.36 2.98 -7.08
CA THR A 86 -7.35 2.52 -6.12
C THR A 86 -6.01 3.16 -6.46
N PHE A 87 -5.04 3.16 -5.53
CA PHE A 87 -3.71 3.70 -5.79
C PHE A 87 -2.67 2.58 -5.75
N VAL A 88 -1.88 2.47 -6.82
CA VAL A 88 -0.88 1.41 -6.95
C VAL A 88 0.43 1.96 -7.48
N ASP A 89 1.53 1.36 -7.05
CA ASP A 89 2.87 1.66 -7.55
C ASP A 89 3.32 0.56 -8.51
N ALA A 90 3.61 0.94 -9.74
CA ALA A 90 4.06 0.01 -10.78
C ALA A 90 4.90 0.76 -11.82
N HIS A 91 5.83 0.08 -12.48
CA HIS A 91 6.64 0.67 -13.56
C HIS A 91 7.26 2.05 -13.21
N TYR A 92 7.72 2.22 -11.96
CA TYR A 92 8.32 3.46 -11.44
C TYR A 92 7.40 4.70 -11.49
N MET A 93 6.09 4.49 -11.38
CA MET A 93 5.07 5.54 -11.42
C MET A 93 3.97 5.23 -10.39
N HIS A 94 3.40 6.29 -9.79
CA HIS A 94 2.19 6.20 -8.98
C HIS A 94 0.97 6.23 -9.90
N TRP A 95 0.05 5.28 -9.75
CA TRP A 95 -1.13 5.17 -10.61
C TRP A 95 -2.42 5.30 -9.82
N SER A 96 -3.42 5.89 -10.45
CA SER A 96 -4.83 5.70 -10.15
C SER A 96 -5.36 4.53 -10.97
N GLU A 97 -5.78 3.47 -10.32
CA GLU A 97 -6.19 2.21 -10.93
C GLU A 97 -7.71 1.99 -10.84
N PHE A 98 -8.32 1.57 -11.94
CA PHE A 98 -9.74 1.32 -12.09
C PHE A 98 -9.96 -0.05 -12.71
N GLY A 99 -10.57 -0.96 -11.96
CA GLY A 99 -10.88 -2.31 -12.42
C GLY A 99 -12.37 -2.52 -12.59
N TRP A 100 -12.81 -3.07 -13.72
CA TRP A 100 -14.22 -3.41 -13.91
C TRP A 100 -14.38 -4.66 -14.78
N ARG A 101 -15.47 -5.38 -14.54
CA ARG A 101 -15.90 -6.49 -15.39
C ARG A 101 -16.88 -5.97 -16.44
N SER A 102 -16.71 -6.40 -17.68
CA SER A 102 -17.67 -6.19 -18.75
C SER A 102 -18.72 -7.30 -18.75
N ASP A 103 -19.99 -6.94 -18.90
CA ASP A 103 -21.10 -7.87 -19.14
C ASP A 103 -21.21 -8.26 -20.63
N ARG A 104 -20.49 -7.55 -21.50
CA ARG A 104 -20.49 -7.78 -22.94
C ARG A 104 -19.47 -8.84 -23.31
N ALA A 105 -19.85 -9.69 -24.27
CA ALA A 105 -18.96 -10.67 -24.87
C ALA A 105 -17.96 -10.00 -25.84
N GLU A 106 -16.93 -9.38 -25.26
CA GLU A 106 -15.94 -8.56 -25.95
C GLU A 106 -14.67 -9.33 -26.31
N PHE A 107 -14.43 -10.51 -25.72
CA PHE A 107 -13.25 -11.35 -25.94
C PHE A 107 -13.63 -12.73 -26.47
N LEU A 108 -12.63 -13.53 -26.85
CA LEU A 108 -12.81 -14.95 -27.15
C LEU A 108 -12.11 -15.82 -26.09
N ASP A 109 -12.83 -16.81 -25.54
CA ASP A 109 -12.25 -17.90 -24.76
C ASP A 109 -12.43 -19.20 -25.56
N ASN A 110 -11.32 -19.79 -26.02
CA ASN A 110 -11.30 -20.94 -26.94
C ASN A 110 -12.20 -20.75 -28.17
N GLY A 111 -12.18 -19.54 -28.74
CA GLY A 111 -12.96 -19.17 -29.94
C GLY A 111 -14.44 -18.87 -29.68
N GLN A 112 -14.92 -18.95 -28.43
CA GLN A 112 -16.29 -18.57 -28.06
C GLN A 112 -16.35 -17.16 -27.47
N PRO A 113 -17.33 -16.33 -27.83
CA PRO A 113 -17.51 -15.00 -27.24
C PRO A 113 -17.67 -15.09 -25.72
N ALA A 114 -16.84 -14.36 -24.99
CA ALA A 114 -16.82 -14.35 -23.53
C ALA A 114 -16.75 -12.92 -22.98
N PRO A 115 -17.37 -12.65 -21.82
CA PRO A 115 -17.12 -11.43 -21.07
C PRO A 115 -15.67 -11.39 -20.57
N GLY A 116 -15.21 -10.22 -20.16
CA GLY A 116 -13.86 -10.07 -19.65
C GLY A 116 -13.75 -9.01 -18.58
N TYR A 117 -12.52 -8.86 -18.09
CA TYR A 117 -12.14 -7.88 -17.10
C TYR A 117 -11.27 -6.81 -17.76
N HIS A 118 -11.40 -5.57 -17.31
CA HIS A 118 -10.57 -4.45 -17.71
C HIS A 118 -9.91 -3.84 -16.49
N MET A 119 -8.69 -3.39 -16.68
CA MET A 119 -7.95 -2.63 -15.68
C MET A 119 -7.31 -1.43 -16.36
N LEU A 120 -7.70 -0.22 -15.95
CA LEU A 120 -7.11 1.03 -16.39
C LEU A 120 -6.25 1.59 -15.27
N ARG A 121 -5.01 1.96 -15.58
CA ARG A 121 -4.13 2.74 -14.72
C ARG A 121 -3.86 4.08 -15.37
N VAL A 122 -4.12 5.16 -14.66
CA VAL A 122 -3.78 6.54 -15.07
C VAL A 122 -2.63 7.03 -14.20
N ALA A 123 -1.54 7.46 -14.81
CA ALA A 123 -0.38 7.95 -14.08
C ALA A 123 -0.75 9.22 -13.32
N ARG A 124 -0.36 9.30 -12.05
CA ARG A 124 -0.59 10.49 -11.21
C ARG A 124 0.40 11.62 -11.48
N ARG A 125 1.50 11.32 -12.18
CA ARG A 125 2.41 12.34 -12.70
C ARG A 125 2.34 12.38 -14.21
N CYS A 126 2.13 13.58 -14.73
CA CYS A 126 1.95 13.89 -16.14
C CYS A 126 3.28 14.26 -16.77
N LEU A 127 3.40 13.97 -18.06
CA LEU A 127 4.47 14.50 -18.90
C LEU A 127 4.37 16.04 -18.98
N PRO A 128 5.45 16.73 -19.37
CA PRO A 128 5.45 18.19 -19.53
C PRO A 128 4.23 18.69 -20.32
N GLY A 129 3.63 19.78 -19.84
CA GLY A 129 2.40 20.32 -20.42
C GLY A 129 1.12 19.61 -19.97
N GLN A 130 1.14 18.91 -18.82
CA GLN A 130 -0.03 18.23 -18.26
C GLN A 130 -0.59 17.13 -19.18
N VAL A 131 0.31 16.42 -19.88
CA VAL A 131 -0.08 15.33 -20.77
C VAL A 131 -0.19 14.04 -19.94
N PRO A 132 -1.40 13.48 -19.74
CA PRO A 132 -1.58 12.25 -18.97
C PRO A 132 -1.06 11.03 -19.73
N VAL A 133 -0.73 9.98 -18.98
CA VAL A 133 -0.34 8.67 -19.51
C VAL A 133 -1.19 7.61 -18.85
N ALA A 134 -1.69 6.65 -19.62
CA ALA A 134 -2.43 5.53 -19.08
C ALA A 134 -1.97 4.20 -19.66
N LEU A 135 -2.03 3.17 -18.82
CA LEU A 135 -1.85 1.77 -19.17
C LEU A 135 -3.17 1.06 -18.93
N VAL A 136 -3.70 0.37 -19.93
CA VAL A 136 -4.92 -0.42 -19.80
C VAL A 136 -4.67 -1.84 -20.28
N TRP A 137 -5.28 -2.82 -19.64
CA TRP A 137 -5.40 -4.15 -20.20
C TRP A 137 -6.83 -4.64 -20.09
N GLY A 138 -7.21 -5.55 -20.98
CA GLY A 138 -8.50 -6.22 -20.90
C GLY A 138 -8.42 -7.62 -21.47
N GLY A 139 -9.16 -8.56 -20.90
CA GLY A 139 -9.21 -9.92 -21.43
C GLY A 139 -10.12 -10.85 -20.64
N THR A 140 -10.16 -12.11 -21.06
CA THR A 140 -10.92 -13.18 -20.40
C THR A 140 -10.41 -13.45 -18.98
N ASP A 141 -11.18 -14.18 -18.16
CA ASP A 141 -10.74 -14.59 -16.82
C ASP A 141 -9.43 -15.41 -16.88
N ARG A 142 -9.26 -16.25 -17.91
CA ARG A 142 -8.02 -17.00 -18.16
C ARG A 142 -6.85 -16.07 -18.48
N PHE A 143 -7.08 -15.02 -19.26
CA PHE A 143 -6.07 -14.02 -19.55
C PHE A 143 -5.64 -13.28 -18.28
N ARG A 144 -6.59 -12.92 -17.41
CA ARG A 144 -6.33 -12.23 -16.13
C ARG A 144 -5.50 -13.06 -15.15
N THR A 145 -5.76 -14.37 -15.03
CA THR A 145 -5.10 -15.24 -14.04
C THR A 145 -3.92 -16.04 -14.60
N GLY A 146 -3.62 -15.90 -15.90
CA GLY A 146 -2.60 -16.67 -16.59
C GLY A 146 -1.24 -15.96 -16.72
N GLU A 147 -0.21 -16.72 -17.10
CA GLU A 147 1.15 -16.21 -17.37
C GLU A 147 1.21 -15.24 -18.57
N THR A 148 0.18 -15.25 -19.42
CA THR A 148 0.11 -14.43 -20.63
C THR A 148 0.12 -12.93 -20.33
N LEU A 149 -0.74 -12.45 -19.43
CA LEU A 149 -0.79 -11.03 -19.05
C LEU A 149 0.54 -10.58 -18.43
N LYS A 150 1.12 -11.41 -17.56
CA LYS A 150 2.42 -11.15 -16.93
C LYS A 150 3.54 -11.01 -17.96
N THR A 151 3.60 -11.94 -18.93
CA THR A 151 4.60 -11.93 -20.00
C THR A 151 4.49 -10.66 -20.86
N VAL A 152 3.27 -10.27 -21.23
CA VAL A 152 3.05 -9.07 -22.06
C VAL A 152 3.40 -7.80 -21.31
N LEU A 153 2.97 -7.66 -20.04
CA LEU A 153 3.31 -6.50 -19.21
C LEU A 153 4.82 -6.40 -18.92
N GLY A 154 5.48 -7.54 -18.67
CA GLY A 154 6.94 -7.60 -18.48
C GLY A 154 7.73 -7.22 -19.73
N GLY A 155 7.12 -7.36 -20.92
CA GLY A 155 7.67 -6.89 -22.18
C GLY A 155 7.62 -5.37 -22.37
N LEU A 156 6.97 -4.60 -21.47
CA LEU A 156 6.87 -3.14 -21.55
C LEU A 156 7.87 -2.47 -20.62
N THR A 157 8.72 -1.61 -21.18
CA THR A 157 9.65 -0.75 -20.43
C THR A 157 9.29 0.72 -20.67
N PHE A 158 8.98 1.44 -19.60
CA PHE A 158 8.69 2.87 -19.65
C PHE A 158 9.97 3.70 -19.45
N ASN A 159 10.23 4.61 -20.37
CA ASN A 159 11.34 5.56 -20.35
C ASN A 159 10.83 6.93 -19.90
N TRP A 160 10.54 7.06 -18.62
CA TRP A 160 9.98 8.30 -18.06
C TRP A 160 10.98 9.46 -18.13
N PRO A 161 10.57 10.66 -18.58
CA PRO A 161 11.42 11.83 -18.52
C PRO A 161 11.60 12.31 -17.06
N ALA A 162 12.70 12.96 -16.75
CA ALA A 162 12.94 13.51 -15.41
C ALA A 162 11.93 14.62 -15.02
N ALA A 163 11.44 15.37 -16.01
CA ALA A 163 10.55 16.52 -15.81
C ALA A 163 9.06 16.12 -15.74
N LEU A 164 8.71 15.18 -14.88
CA LEU A 164 7.31 14.85 -14.59
C LEU A 164 6.71 15.86 -13.61
N THR A 165 5.44 16.20 -13.78
CA THR A 165 4.69 17.09 -12.87
C THR A 165 3.49 16.37 -12.31
N ASP A 166 3.02 16.71 -11.12
CA ASP A 166 1.78 16.14 -10.61
C ASP A 166 0.64 16.48 -11.57
N CYS A 167 -0.13 15.47 -11.96
CA CYS A 167 -1.30 15.69 -12.80
C CYS A 167 -2.35 16.47 -12.01
N THR A 168 -3.08 17.35 -12.69
CA THR A 168 -4.35 17.84 -12.15
C THR A 168 -5.29 16.65 -11.86
N PRO A 169 -6.24 16.77 -10.94
CA PRO A 169 -7.16 15.68 -10.61
C PRO A 169 -7.88 15.09 -11.83
N GLU A 170 -8.27 15.93 -12.80
CA GLU A 170 -8.83 15.50 -14.09
C GLU A 170 -7.88 14.59 -14.87
N ASN A 171 -6.62 15.01 -15.00
CA ASN A 171 -5.59 14.28 -15.74
C ASN A 171 -5.04 13.06 -15.00
N ALA A 172 -5.18 13.03 -13.67
CA ALA A 172 -4.82 11.89 -12.82
C ALA A 172 -5.92 10.80 -12.80
N GLY A 173 -7.06 11.02 -13.45
CA GLY A 173 -8.23 10.15 -13.34
C GLY A 173 -9.03 10.33 -12.04
N ALA A 174 -8.57 11.17 -11.11
CA ALA A 174 -9.22 11.46 -9.83
C ALA A 174 -10.50 12.32 -9.95
N GLY A 175 -10.85 12.79 -11.15
CA GLY A 175 -12.01 13.65 -11.41
C GLY A 175 -13.34 12.94 -11.73
N GLN A 176 -13.39 11.60 -11.80
CA GLN A 176 -14.60 10.89 -12.26
C GLN A 176 -15.71 10.73 -11.21
N GLY A 177 -15.57 11.37 -10.05
CA GLY A 177 -16.60 11.47 -9.01
C GLY A 177 -16.73 12.85 -8.35
N ALA A 178 -16.08 13.90 -8.90
CA ALA A 178 -16.10 15.23 -8.30
C ALA A 178 -16.38 16.33 -9.33
N VAL A 179 -17.62 16.38 -9.81
CA VAL A 179 -18.28 17.66 -10.15
C VAL A 179 -19.38 17.87 -9.13
N ALA A 180 -18.98 18.22 -7.91
CA ALA A 180 -19.85 18.99 -7.03
C ALA A 180 -20.10 20.33 -7.72
N ALA A 181 -21.38 20.71 -7.83
CA ALA A 181 -21.83 21.96 -8.38
C ALA A 181 -20.95 23.14 -7.89
N LEU A 182 -20.42 23.91 -8.84
CA LEU A 182 -19.78 25.18 -8.53
C LEU A 182 -20.81 26.09 -7.80
N PRO A 183 -20.43 26.80 -6.74
CA PRO A 183 -21.30 27.79 -6.14
C PRO A 183 -21.44 28.96 -7.12
N VAL A 184 -22.66 29.22 -7.56
CA VAL A 184 -23.01 30.42 -8.32
C VAL A 184 -22.77 31.63 -7.41
N PRO A 185 -21.92 32.60 -7.77
CA PRO A 185 -21.88 33.87 -7.07
C PRO A 185 -23.17 34.62 -7.38
N ALA A 186 -23.91 35.02 -6.35
CA ALA A 186 -25.12 35.81 -6.50
C ALA A 186 -24.78 37.16 -7.15
N ALA A 187 -25.09 37.30 -8.44
CA ALA A 187 -25.10 38.59 -9.13
C ALA A 187 -26.39 39.36 -8.77
N PRO A 188 -26.32 40.69 -8.58
CA PRO A 188 -27.49 41.49 -8.23
C PRO A 188 -28.49 41.52 -9.38
N ALA A 189 -29.77 41.40 -9.03
CA ALA A 189 -30.89 41.35 -9.97
C ALA A 189 -30.94 42.62 -10.85
N GLN A 190 -30.79 42.44 -12.16
CA GLN A 190 -31.30 43.38 -13.15
C GLN A 190 -32.48 42.74 -13.90
N PRO A 191 -33.60 43.46 -14.09
CA PRO A 191 -34.73 42.92 -14.83
C PRO A 191 -34.43 42.97 -16.34
N MET A 192 -34.40 41.83 -17.01
CA MET A 192 -34.38 41.75 -18.47
C MET A 192 -35.80 41.61 -19.04
N PRO A 193 -36.11 42.26 -20.18
CA PRO A 193 -37.35 42.05 -20.92
C PRO A 193 -37.35 40.73 -21.69
N ALA A 194 -38.56 40.24 -21.97
CA ALA A 194 -38.86 38.93 -22.54
C ALA A 194 -38.29 38.68 -23.95
N ALA A 195 -37.83 37.45 -24.17
CA ALA A 195 -37.51 36.87 -25.47
C ALA A 195 -38.25 35.51 -25.64
N PRO A 196 -38.59 35.11 -26.89
CA PRO A 196 -39.69 34.19 -27.18
C PRO A 196 -39.37 32.69 -27.00
N ALA A 197 -40.44 31.90 -26.98
CA ALA A 197 -40.55 30.51 -26.55
C ALA A 197 -39.62 29.51 -27.26
N GLN A 198 -39.03 28.60 -26.47
CA GLN A 198 -38.37 27.37 -26.94
C GLN A 198 -39.36 26.18 -26.99
N PRO A 199 -39.10 25.15 -27.82
CA PRO A 199 -39.99 24.00 -27.97
C PRO A 199 -40.02 23.12 -26.71
N VAL A 200 -41.20 22.64 -26.34
CA VAL A 200 -41.43 21.79 -25.17
C VAL A 200 -40.81 20.40 -25.42
N LEU A 201 -39.82 20.01 -24.60
CA LEU A 201 -39.32 18.64 -24.51
C LEU A 201 -40.30 17.76 -23.70
N PRO A 202 -40.44 16.46 -24.01
CA PRO A 202 -41.29 15.54 -23.25
C PRO A 202 -40.77 15.34 -21.81
N PRO A 203 -41.65 15.00 -20.84
CA PRO A 203 -41.27 14.92 -19.43
C PRO A 203 -40.27 13.78 -19.19
N ALA A 204 -39.31 14.03 -18.30
CA ALA A 204 -38.30 13.05 -17.89
C ALA A 204 -38.94 11.81 -17.25
N PRO A 205 -38.39 10.61 -17.47
CA PRO A 205 -38.82 9.40 -16.77
C PRO A 205 -38.61 9.54 -15.25
N PRO A 206 -39.42 8.85 -14.43
CA PRO A 206 -39.33 8.95 -12.98
C PRO A 206 -37.95 8.49 -12.51
N ALA A 207 -37.43 9.17 -11.48
CA ALA A 207 -36.14 8.85 -10.89
C ALA A 207 -36.07 7.36 -10.50
N PRO A 208 -34.93 6.69 -10.74
CA PRO A 208 -34.74 5.33 -10.26
C PRO A 208 -34.91 5.32 -8.72
N PRO A 209 -35.48 4.24 -8.15
CA PRO A 209 -35.61 4.12 -6.71
C PRO A 209 -34.22 4.20 -6.06
N PRO A 210 -34.13 4.70 -4.82
CA PRO A 210 -32.85 4.81 -4.12
C PRO A 210 -32.13 3.46 -4.10
N THR A 211 -30.89 3.46 -4.58
CA THR A 211 -29.99 2.31 -4.53
C THR A 211 -29.94 1.79 -3.09
N PRO A 212 -30.16 0.50 -2.82
CA PRO A 212 -29.95 -0.06 -1.49
C PRO A 212 -28.50 0.21 -1.08
N ALA A 213 -28.28 0.68 0.15
CA ALA A 213 -26.94 0.76 0.72
C ALA A 213 -26.25 -0.60 0.54
N LEU A 214 -25.03 -0.62 -0.04
CA LEU A 214 -24.22 -1.83 -0.13
C LEU A 214 -24.16 -2.44 1.28
N SER A 215 -24.69 -3.64 1.44
CA SER A 215 -24.69 -4.33 2.73
C SER A 215 -23.25 -4.46 3.20
N GLU A 216 -22.96 -3.94 4.40
CA GLU A 216 -21.64 -4.03 5.03
C GLU A 216 -21.21 -5.50 5.11
N PRO A 217 -20.22 -5.93 4.29
CA PRO A 217 -19.85 -7.34 4.22
C PRO A 217 -18.90 -7.72 5.37
N ASP A 218 -18.10 -6.77 5.84
CA ASP A 218 -17.05 -7.00 6.83
C ASP A 218 -17.64 -6.93 8.25
N SER A 219 -16.95 -7.55 9.21
CA SER A 219 -17.37 -7.54 10.61
C SER A 219 -16.60 -6.49 11.41
N PHE A 220 -17.31 -5.84 12.35
CA PHE A 220 -16.78 -4.84 13.26
C PHE A 220 -17.18 -5.22 14.68
N THR A 221 -16.22 -5.57 15.51
CA THR A 221 -16.46 -5.94 16.91
C THR A 221 -15.77 -4.95 17.82
N ALA A 222 -16.55 -4.10 18.49
CA ALA A 222 -16.02 -3.16 19.48
C ALA A 222 -15.47 -3.90 20.70
N ASP A 223 -14.37 -3.42 21.26
CA ASP A 223 -13.84 -3.85 22.54
C ASP A 223 -14.05 -2.80 23.64
N ALA A 224 -13.76 -3.18 24.89
CA ALA A 224 -13.96 -2.32 26.05
C ALA A 224 -12.91 -1.18 26.16
N ASN A 225 -11.84 -1.22 25.38
CA ASN A 225 -10.71 -0.27 25.43
C ASN A 225 -10.83 0.84 24.38
N GLY A 226 -11.97 0.92 23.67
CA GLY A 226 -12.22 1.92 22.65
C GLY A 226 -11.64 1.57 21.27
N TYR A 227 -11.22 0.33 21.08
CA TYR A 227 -10.83 -0.21 19.78
C TYR A 227 -11.98 -1.01 19.17
N THR A 228 -11.90 -1.22 17.86
CA THR A 228 -12.81 -2.08 17.11
C THR A 228 -11.99 -3.02 16.26
N LEU A 229 -12.26 -4.32 16.39
CA LEU A 229 -11.72 -5.36 15.53
C LEU A 229 -12.47 -5.33 14.21
N TYR A 230 -11.78 -4.94 13.15
CA TYR A 230 -12.18 -5.17 11.78
C TYR A 230 -11.81 -6.59 11.36
N GLN A 231 -12.71 -7.27 10.65
CA GLN A 231 -12.39 -8.51 9.95
C GLN A 231 -12.96 -8.49 8.53
N ASN A 232 -12.08 -8.67 7.56
CA ASN A 232 -12.43 -8.79 6.16
C ASN A 232 -13.22 -10.08 5.90
N ALA A 233 -14.36 -9.97 5.24
CA ALA A 233 -15.25 -11.10 4.99
C ALA A 233 -14.71 -12.10 3.96
N ARG A 234 -13.80 -11.68 3.08
CA ARG A 234 -13.29 -12.51 1.98
C ARG A 234 -12.11 -13.37 2.38
N TYR A 235 -11.13 -12.76 3.03
CA TYR A 235 -9.85 -13.37 3.36
C TYR A 235 -9.66 -13.59 4.86
N GLY A 236 -10.59 -13.10 5.70
CA GLY A 236 -10.52 -13.24 7.14
C GLY A 236 -9.42 -12.42 7.80
N THR A 237 -8.69 -11.60 7.04
CA THR A 237 -7.68 -10.67 7.56
C THR A 237 -8.33 -9.70 8.52
N ARG A 238 -7.68 -9.51 9.68
CA ARG A 238 -8.20 -8.68 10.76
C ARG A 238 -7.20 -7.63 11.18
N ILE A 239 -7.69 -6.56 11.78
CA ILE A 239 -6.90 -5.54 12.47
C ILE A 239 -7.79 -4.82 13.49
N SER A 240 -7.26 -4.48 14.66
CA SER A 240 -7.96 -3.64 15.64
C SER A 240 -7.53 -2.20 15.50
N PHE A 241 -8.48 -1.26 15.48
CA PHE A 241 -8.21 0.17 15.29
C PHE A 241 -9.03 1.02 16.27
N PRO A 242 -8.58 2.24 16.64
CA PRO A 242 -9.33 3.10 17.55
C PRO A 242 -10.52 3.76 16.83
N ALA A 243 -11.72 3.21 17.04
CA ALA A 243 -12.94 3.65 16.34
C ALA A 243 -13.44 5.04 16.76
N SER A 244 -12.93 5.58 17.86
CA SER A 244 -13.13 6.98 18.24
C SER A 244 -12.44 7.96 17.29
N TYR A 245 -11.40 7.51 16.59
CA TYR A 245 -10.57 8.36 15.73
C TYR A 245 -10.61 7.96 14.26
N PHE A 246 -10.66 6.67 13.93
CA PHE A 246 -10.77 6.20 12.54
C PHE A 246 -12.18 5.75 12.19
N ARG A 247 -12.57 6.01 10.93
CA ARG A 247 -13.82 5.53 10.34
C ARG A 247 -13.52 4.68 9.10
N PRO A 248 -14.22 3.56 8.91
CA PRO A 248 -14.10 2.79 7.68
C PRO A 248 -14.64 3.59 6.50
N ASP A 249 -13.88 3.58 5.41
CA ASP A 249 -14.37 3.98 4.10
C ASP A 249 -15.33 2.89 3.56
N PRO A 250 -16.10 3.15 2.49
CA PRO A 250 -16.94 2.12 1.88
C PRO A 250 -16.15 0.85 1.49
N PRO A 251 -16.78 -0.35 1.52
CA PRO A 251 -16.09 -1.58 1.13
C PRO A 251 -15.59 -1.50 -0.31
N PRO A 252 -14.36 -1.98 -0.59
CA PRO A 252 -13.90 -2.08 -1.97
C PRO A 252 -14.71 -3.17 -2.70
N GLY A 253 -14.98 -2.98 -4.00
CA GLY A 253 -15.84 -3.88 -4.77
C GLY A 253 -15.29 -5.30 -4.94
N ASN A 254 -13.98 -5.50 -4.78
CA ASN A 254 -13.34 -6.82 -4.77
C ASN A 254 -13.35 -7.46 -3.35
N GLY A 255 -13.74 -6.72 -2.32
CA GLY A 255 -13.79 -7.18 -0.93
C GLY A 255 -12.44 -7.67 -0.40
N ASP A 256 -11.31 -7.17 -0.90
CA ASP A 256 -9.97 -7.63 -0.50
C ASP A 256 -9.46 -7.02 0.81
N GLY A 257 -10.18 -6.05 1.36
CA GLY A 257 -9.77 -5.30 2.53
C GLY A 257 -10.64 -4.09 2.79
N ARG A 258 -10.05 -3.09 3.44
CA ARG A 258 -10.71 -1.85 3.81
C ARG A 258 -9.70 -0.73 4.02
N GLN A 259 -10.08 0.48 3.61
CA GLN A 259 -9.39 1.71 3.98
C GLN A 259 -10.15 2.39 5.13
N PHE A 260 -9.41 3.09 5.98
CA PHE A 260 -9.93 3.86 7.09
C PHE A 260 -9.30 5.24 7.11
N THR A 261 -10.12 6.25 7.36
CA THR A 261 -9.72 7.65 7.41
C THR A 261 -9.96 8.21 8.82
N SER A 262 -9.03 9.00 9.35
CA SER A 262 -9.21 9.65 10.64
C SER A 262 -10.30 10.70 10.59
N ALA A 263 -10.92 11.00 11.74
CA ALA A 263 -12.00 11.97 11.85
C ALA A 263 -11.60 13.39 11.42
N ASP A 264 -10.31 13.72 11.51
CA ASP A 264 -9.71 14.98 11.07
C ASP A 264 -9.13 14.92 9.63
N GLY A 265 -9.15 13.75 8.99
CA GLY A 265 -8.58 13.50 7.66
C GLY A 265 -7.05 13.52 7.58
N ALA A 266 -6.35 13.67 8.71
CA ALA A 266 -4.90 13.81 8.75
C ALA A 266 -4.14 12.47 8.69
N ALA A 267 -4.79 11.37 9.09
CA ALA A 267 -4.23 10.03 9.07
C ALA A 267 -5.13 9.06 8.31
N ARG A 268 -4.52 8.05 7.71
CA ARG A 268 -5.23 6.98 6.99
C ARG A 268 -4.52 5.66 7.18
N PHE A 269 -5.26 4.56 7.24
CA PHE A 269 -4.68 3.24 7.12
C PHE A 269 -5.48 2.35 6.17
N MET A 270 -4.81 1.34 5.63
CA MET A 270 -5.41 0.31 4.81
C MET A 270 -4.97 -1.05 5.32
N VAL A 271 -5.90 -2.00 5.27
CA VAL A 271 -5.67 -3.41 5.55
C VAL A 271 -6.26 -4.21 4.39
N PHE A 272 -5.49 -5.08 3.78
CA PHE A 272 -5.97 -5.91 2.67
C PHE A 272 -5.19 -7.20 2.56
N ALA A 273 -5.72 -8.14 1.78
CA ALA A 273 -5.06 -9.40 1.47
C ALA A 273 -5.22 -9.79 0.01
N GLN A 274 -4.21 -10.48 -0.52
CA GLN A 274 -4.17 -10.97 -1.88
C GLN A 274 -3.29 -12.22 -1.96
N TYR A 275 -3.57 -13.12 -2.90
CA TYR A 275 -2.66 -14.23 -3.15
C TYR A 275 -1.41 -13.75 -3.89
N ASN A 276 -0.26 -14.31 -3.51
CA ASN A 276 1.06 -14.09 -4.09
C ASN A 276 1.16 -14.70 -5.50
N ALA A 277 0.48 -14.09 -6.46
CA ALA A 277 0.42 -14.57 -7.84
C ALA A 277 1.79 -14.62 -8.53
N LEU A 278 2.77 -13.87 -8.03
CA LEU A 278 4.13 -13.82 -8.57
C LEU A 278 5.08 -14.84 -7.94
N GLY A 279 4.64 -15.57 -6.91
CA GLY A 279 5.47 -16.54 -6.18
C GLY A 279 6.70 -15.91 -5.54
N LEU A 280 6.65 -14.61 -5.23
CA LEU A 280 7.78 -13.90 -4.66
C LEU A 280 8.04 -14.37 -3.24
N THR A 281 9.30 -14.48 -2.87
CA THR A 281 9.67 -14.60 -1.45
C THR A 281 9.46 -13.26 -0.75
N LEU A 282 9.24 -13.28 0.58
CA LEU A 282 9.18 -12.04 1.37
C LEU A 282 10.42 -11.16 1.17
N ALA A 283 11.60 -11.78 1.05
CA ALA A 283 12.84 -11.05 0.78
C ALA A 283 12.85 -10.36 -0.59
N GLN A 284 12.21 -10.94 -1.62
CA GLN A 284 12.04 -10.27 -2.91
C GLN A 284 11.04 -9.14 -2.82
N MET A 285 9.88 -9.37 -2.21
CA MET A 285 8.86 -8.32 -2.01
C MET A 285 9.44 -7.12 -1.27
N MET A 286 10.14 -7.36 -0.16
CA MET A 286 10.77 -6.32 0.64
C MET A 286 11.83 -5.54 -0.16
N ARG A 287 12.69 -6.22 -0.93
CA ARG A 287 13.68 -5.55 -1.78
C ARG A 287 13.03 -4.68 -2.85
N ASP A 288 12.00 -5.20 -3.50
CA ASP A 288 11.28 -4.48 -4.58
C ASP A 288 10.57 -3.25 -4.01
N GLU A 289 9.92 -3.38 -2.84
CA GLU A 289 9.27 -2.25 -2.15
C GLU A 289 10.28 -1.21 -1.66
N MET A 290 11.41 -1.61 -1.08
CA MET A 290 12.48 -0.69 -0.67
C MET A 290 13.12 0.03 -1.88
N ALA A 291 13.28 -0.65 -3.01
CA ALA A 291 13.79 -0.04 -4.23
C ALA A 291 12.80 0.98 -4.82
N ALA A 292 11.49 0.73 -4.68
CA ALA A 292 10.43 1.63 -5.13
C ALA A 292 10.21 2.82 -4.19
N ARG A 293 10.55 2.69 -2.91
CA ARG A 293 10.33 3.70 -1.87
C ARG A 293 11.66 4.13 -1.25
N PRO A 294 12.40 5.06 -1.88
CA PRO A 294 13.68 5.57 -1.34
C PRO A 294 13.51 6.36 -0.02
N SER A 295 12.27 6.68 0.35
CA SER A 295 11.87 7.25 1.64
C SER A 295 11.97 6.26 2.81
N VAL A 296 12.11 4.96 2.55
CA VAL A 296 12.28 3.94 3.60
C VAL A 296 13.56 4.24 4.38
N SER A 297 13.40 4.59 5.66
CA SER A 297 14.50 4.80 6.59
C SER A 297 14.60 3.68 7.64
N TYR A 298 13.57 2.83 7.75
CA TYR A 298 13.54 1.70 8.65
C TYR A 298 12.95 0.46 7.98
N HIS A 299 13.55 -0.69 8.30
CA HIS A 299 13.05 -1.98 7.87
C HIS A 299 13.39 -3.09 8.88
N ALA A 300 12.52 -4.08 9.01
CA ALA A 300 12.79 -5.31 9.75
C ALA A 300 12.03 -6.49 9.12
N SER A 301 12.46 -7.71 9.39
CA SER A 301 11.84 -8.92 8.81
C SER A 301 11.92 -10.11 9.76
N GLY A 302 10.91 -10.95 9.72
CA GLY A 302 10.84 -12.24 10.38
C GLY A 302 10.69 -13.39 9.39
N ARG A 303 10.26 -14.56 9.88
CA ARG A 303 10.10 -15.78 9.07
C ARG A 303 9.03 -15.63 7.99
N ASP A 304 7.92 -14.99 8.33
CA ASP A 304 6.68 -14.89 7.55
C ASP A 304 6.17 -13.45 7.43
N TRP A 305 7.00 -12.46 7.77
CA TRP A 305 6.65 -11.05 7.67
C TRP A 305 7.85 -10.13 7.42
N TYR A 306 7.58 -8.93 6.92
CA TYR A 306 8.51 -7.79 6.99
C TYR A 306 7.75 -6.49 7.29
N VAL A 307 8.48 -5.50 7.76
CA VAL A 307 7.99 -4.13 7.98
C VAL A 307 8.90 -3.12 7.32
N LEU A 308 8.31 -2.06 6.80
CA LEU A 308 8.97 -0.89 6.25
C LEU A 308 8.38 0.36 6.89
N SER A 309 9.21 1.35 7.19
CA SER A 309 8.78 2.66 7.67
C SER A 309 9.71 3.75 7.14
N GLY A 310 9.17 4.96 7.03
CA GLY A 310 9.92 6.12 6.56
C GLY A 310 9.08 7.38 6.57
N VAL A 311 9.67 8.47 6.10
CA VAL A 311 9.01 9.78 5.99
C VAL A 311 8.77 10.09 4.52
N GLU A 312 7.51 10.33 4.16
CA GLU A 312 7.08 10.77 2.83
C GLU A 312 6.39 12.13 2.94
N GLY A 313 7.06 13.17 2.42
CA GLY A 313 6.61 14.54 2.60
C GLY A 313 6.60 14.94 4.08
N ALA A 314 5.41 15.18 4.64
CA ALA A 314 5.21 15.54 6.04
C ALA A 314 4.65 14.38 6.90
N ALA A 315 4.48 13.20 6.31
CA ALA A 315 3.87 12.05 6.97
C ALA A 315 4.89 10.94 7.22
N ILE A 316 4.73 10.24 8.34
CA ILE A 316 5.37 8.94 8.58
C ILE A 316 4.46 7.88 7.97
N PHE A 317 5.04 6.90 7.29
CA PHE A 317 4.35 5.67 6.94
C PHE A 317 4.91 4.49 7.73
N TYR A 318 4.05 3.53 8.03
CA TYR A 318 4.39 2.20 8.50
C TYR A 318 3.65 1.18 7.65
N ARG A 319 4.37 0.16 7.19
CA ARG A 319 3.83 -0.93 6.39
C ARG A 319 4.30 -2.25 6.97
N LYS A 320 3.37 -3.16 7.27
CA LYS A 320 3.63 -4.54 7.64
C LYS A 320 3.04 -5.47 6.59
N VAL A 321 3.85 -6.40 6.12
CA VAL A 321 3.46 -7.41 5.14
C VAL A 321 3.68 -8.78 5.76
N THR A 322 2.68 -9.65 5.69
CA THR A 322 2.82 -11.07 6.05
C THR A 322 2.60 -11.93 4.81
N LEU A 323 3.26 -13.09 4.75
CA LEU A 323 3.05 -14.11 3.73
C LEU A 323 2.86 -15.44 4.43
N ASP A 324 1.66 -16.01 4.30
CA ASP A 324 1.37 -17.31 4.89
C ASP A 324 1.74 -18.47 3.93
N PRO A 325 1.77 -19.73 4.43
CA PRO A 325 2.09 -20.90 3.60
C PRO A 325 1.11 -21.18 2.46
N SER A 326 -0.11 -20.63 2.52
CA SER A 326 -1.08 -20.71 1.41
C SER A 326 -0.73 -19.77 0.26
N GLY A 327 0.25 -18.89 0.47
CA GLY A 327 0.62 -17.84 -0.46
C GLY A 327 -0.25 -16.60 -0.30
N LEU A 328 -1.03 -16.46 0.77
CA LEU A 328 -1.79 -15.24 1.02
C LEU A 328 -0.84 -14.17 1.58
N VAL A 329 -0.70 -13.09 0.84
CA VAL A 329 -0.04 -11.86 1.29
C VAL A 329 -1.08 -11.00 1.97
N GLN A 330 -0.81 -10.60 3.20
CA GLN A 330 -1.64 -9.63 3.91
C GLN A 330 -0.82 -8.38 4.13
N VAL A 331 -1.45 -7.23 3.99
CA VAL A 331 -0.79 -5.93 4.12
C VAL A 331 -1.59 -5.06 5.08
N PHE A 332 -0.87 -4.47 6.02
CA PHE A 332 -1.31 -3.33 6.82
C PHE A 332 -0.40 -2.15 6.50
N GLU A 333 -0.96 -1.01 6.09
CA GLU A 333 -0.21 0.23 5.94
C GLU A 333 -0.95 1.39 6.59
N ILE A 334 -0.25 2.25 7.32
CA ILE A 334 -0.76 3.47 7.94
C ILE A 334 0.15 4.65 7.61
N ALA A 335 -0.46 5.81 7.34
CA ALA A 335 0.21 7.08 7.16
C ALA A 335 -0.40 8.13 8.09
N TYR A 336 0.45 8.88 8.79
CA TYR A 336 0.03 9.92 9.75
C TYR A 336 1.06 11.07 9.82
N PRO A 337 0.68 12.28 10.26
CA PRO A 337 1.60 13.41 10.32
C PRO A 337 2.80 13.12 11.23
N ALA A 338 4.01 13.43 10.77
CA ALA A 338 5.24 13.16 11.53
C ALA A 338 5.26 13.87 12.90
N THR A 339 4.55 15.00 13.03
CA THR A 339 4.37 15.73 14.29
C THR A 339 3.57 14.97 15.34
N LEU A 340 2.79 13.96 14.95
CA LEU A 340 1.97 13.14 15.85
C LEU A 340 2.63 11.81 16.21
N LYS A 341 3.90 11.61 15.84
CA LYS A 341 4.64 10.35 16.08
C LYS A 341 4.46 9.79 17.49
N THR A 342 4.78 10.56 18.52
CA THR A 342 4.68 10.09 19.91
C THR A 342 3.27 9.64 20.31
N GLN A 343 2.23 10.20 19.69
CA GLN A 343 0.84 9.81 19.94
C GLN A 343 0.46 8.55 19.15
N PHE A 344 1.00 8.39 17.94
CA PHE A 344 0.71 7.27 17.06
C PHE A 344 1.54 6.02 17.35
N ASP A 345 2.76 6.13 17.90
CA ASP A 345 3.62 4.99 18.22
C ASP A 345 2.87 3.85 18.99
N PRO A 346 2.16 4.10 20.10
CA PRO A 346 1.39 3.05 20.77
C PRO A 346 0.17 2.55 19.95
N VAL A 347 -0.42 3.41 19.13
CA VAL A 347 -1.57 3.05 18.28
C VAL A 347 -1.13 2.10 17.16
N VAL A 348 -0.05 2.44 16.44
CA VAL A 348 0.53 1.65 15.37
C VAL A 348 1.00 0.30 15.90
N SER A 349 1.58 0.28 17.11
CA SER A 349 1.98 -0.96 17.78
C SER A 349 0.82 -1.93 17.96
N TRP A 350 -0.27 -1.46 18.59
CA TRP A 350 -1.46 -2.27 18.83
C TRP A 350 -2.11 -2.74 17.52
N MET A 351 -2.17 -1.85 16.53
CA MET A 351 -2.68 -2.18 15.19
C MET A 351 -1.82 -3.27 14.51
N ALA A 352 -0.50 -3.14 14.54
CA ALA A 352 0.42 -4.09 13.93
C ALA A 352 0.42 -5.48 14.60
N GLN A 353 0.10 -5.56 15.89
CA GLN A 353 -0.02 -6.82 16.63
C GLN A 353 -1.36 -7.50 16.42
N SER A 354 -2.45 -6.72 16.38
CA SER A 354 -3.78 -7.24 16.08
C SER A 354 -3.98 -7.58 14.60
N PHE A 355 -3.05 -7.14 13.75
CA PHE A 355 -3.02 -7.43 12.32
C PHE A 355 -2.56 -8.87 12.01
N GLY A 356 -3.35 -9.57 11.21
CA GLY A 356 -2.99 -10.89 10.69
C GLY A 356 -4.22 -11.70 10.26
N PRO A 357 -4.06 -13.01 10.01
CA PRO A 357 -5.20 -13.86 9.69
C PRO A 357 -6.12 -14.00 10.91
N ALA A 358 -7.39 -14.33 10.67
CA ALA A 358 -8.25 -14.88 11.72
C ALA A 358 -7.53 -16.07 12.39
N PRO A 359 -7.60 -16.22 13.72
CA PRO A 359 -7.09 -17.45 14.34
C PRO A 359 -7.89 -18.60 13.73
N ALA A 360 -7.20 -19.65 13.27
CA ALA A 360 -7.88 -20.85 12.79
C ALA A 360 -8.85 -21.32 13.88
N MET A 361 -10.15 -21.42 13.56
CA MET A 361 -11.08 -22.18 14.40
C MET A 361 -10.77 -23.65 14.23
N ASP A 362 -9.78 -24.13 14.99
CA ASP A 362 -9.62 -25.55 15.27
C ASP A 362 -10.19 -25.81 16.68
N LEU A 363 -11.24 -26.62 16.76
CA LEU A 363 -11.63 -27.34 17.96
C LEU A 363 -11.46 -28.85 17.70
N PRO A 364 -11.17 -29.66 18.75
CA PRO A 364 -9.96 -29.77 19.58
C PRO A 364 -9.12 -30.99 19.11
N ALA A 365 -7.86 -31.26 19.51
CA ALA A 365 -7.37 -31.56 20.85
C ALA A 365 -5.85 -31.88 20.84
N THR A 366 -5.26 -31.83 22.04
CA THR A 366 -3.98 -32.45 22.47
C THR A 366 -2.68 -31.90 21.87
N GLY A 367 -2.13 -30.91 22.55
CA GLY A 367 -0.74 -30.48 22.41
C GLY A 367 -0.51 -29.22 23.21
N GLN A 368 -0.31 -29.34 24.52
CA GLN A 368 0.24 -28.25 25.32
C GLN A 368 1.65 -27.94 24.79
N THR A 369 1.76 -27.05 23.81
CA THR A 369 3.00 -26.32 23.60
C THR A 369 3.03 -25.27 24.69
N THR A 370 3.63 -25.60 25.83
CA THR A 370 3.97 -24.63 26.86
C THR A 370 4.85 -23.55 26.23
N MET A 371 4.27 -22.38 25.94
CA MET A 371 5.04 -21.16 25.79
C MET A 371 5.90 -21.01 27.06
N PRO A 372 7.18 -20.61 26.96
CA PRO A 372 7.94 -20.28 28.15
C PRO A 372 7.19 -19.20 28.94
N GLN A 373 6.75 -19.56 30.15
CA GLN A 373 6.12 -18.62 31.07
C GLN A 373 7.20 -17.68 31.59
N VAL A 374 7.17 -16.43 31.12
CA VAL A 374 7.86 -15.31 31.75
C VAL A 374 7.30 -15.15 33.16
N GLY A 375 8.16 -14.93 34.15
CA GLY A 375 7.76 -14.70 35.53
C GLY A 375 6.93 -13.43 35.72
N GLN A 376 6.65 -13.06 36.97
CA GLN A 376 6.06 -11.75 37.27
C GLN A 376 7.01 -10.64 36.80
N LEU A 377 6.51 -9.72 35.96
CA LEU A 377 7.31 -8.61 35.43
C LEU A 377 7.43 -7.46 36.44
N TRP A 378 8.61 -6.85 36.57
CA TRP A 378 8.82 -5.62 37.33
C TRP A 378 9.77 -4.65 36.62
N THR A 379 9.74 -3.40 37.05
CA THR A 379 10.76 -2.39 36.71
C THR A 379 11.76 -2.30 37.86
N PRO A 380 13.05 -2.61 37.65
CA PRO A 380 14.07 -2.45 38.66
C PRO A 380 14.12 -1.00 39.18
N PRO A 381 14.03 -0.77 40.51
CA PRO A 381 13.98 0.58 41.06
C PRO A 381 15.21 1.43 40.70
N PRO A 382 15.07 2.77 40.64
CA PRO A 382 16.23 3.65 40.55
C PRO A 382 17.29 3.34 41.61
N LYS A 383 18.57 3.35 41.21
CA LYS A 383 19.73 3.03 42.05
C LYS A 383 19.81 1.58 42.56
N SER A 384 18.96 0.67 42.08
CA SER A 384 19.11 -0.75 42.41
C SER A 384 20.33 -1.37 41.70
N PRO A 385 21.00 -2.37 42.30
CA PRO A 385 22.09 -3.09 41.65
C PRO A 385 21.69 -3.73 40.32
N GLU A 386 20.47 -4.25 40.22
CA GLU A 386 19.94 -4.84 38.99
C GLU A 386 19.76 -3.80 37.88
N ARG A 387 19.22 -2.62 38.21
CA ARG A 387 19.12 -1.52 37.24
C ARG A 387 20.50 -1.08 36.77
N ALA A 388 21.46 -0.96 37.69
CA ALA A 388 22.84 -0.60 37.34
C ALA A 388 23.46 -1.62 36.38
N ALA A 389 23.30 -2.92 36.65
CA ALA A 389 23.82 -3.99 35.79
C ALA A 389 23.19 -3.97 34.37
N LEU A 390 21.88 -3.77 34.26
CA LEU A 390 21.19 -3.67 32.97
C LEU A 390 21.66 -2.43 32.18
N MET A 391 21.83 -1.28 32.85
CA MET A 391 22.35 -0.07 32.20
C MET A 391 23.80 -0.24 31.75
N ASP A 392 24.64 -0.90 32.54
CA ASP A 392 26.04 -1.15 32.19
C ASP A 392 26.18 -2.04 30.96
N VAL A 393 25.40 -3.13 30.91
CA VAL A 393 25.40 -4.06 29.77
C VAL A 393 24.84 -3.40 28.51
N ALA A 394 23.76 -2.62 28.62
CA ALA A 394 23.21 -1.86 27.50
C ALA A 394 24.16 -0.76 27.00
N ARG A 395 24.97 -0.14 27.87
CA ARG A 395 25.84 0.99 27.51
C ARG A 395 26.91 0.61 26.50
N GLY A 396 27.46 -0.61 26.59
CA GLY A 396 28.52 -1.11 25.72
C GLY A 396 28.20 -0.96 24.22
N PRO A 397 27.21 -1.70 23.69
CA PRO A 397 26.86 -1.62 22.28
C PRO A 397 26.42 -0.21 21.85
N ILE A 398 25.61 0.47 22.67
CA ILE A 398 25.11 1.81 22.31
C ILE A 398 26.25 2.86 22.23
N THR A 399 27.23 2.80 23.15
CA THR A 399 28.43 3.65 23.10
C THR A 399 29.25 3.36 21.84
N ALA A 400 29.39 2.09 21.46
CA ALA A 400 30.11 1.69 20.26
C ALA A 400 29.42 2.18 18.97
N GLU A 401 28.08 2.16 18.92
CA GLU A 401 27.30 2.67 17.79
C GLU A 401 27.42 4.19 17.63
N ILE A 402 27.32 4.92 18.75
CA ILE A 402 27.31 6.39 18.78
C ILE A 402 28.75 6.96 18.67
N GLY A 403 29.75 6.21 19.13
CA GLY A 403 31.15 6.65 19.17
C GLY A 403 31.45 7.67 20.27
N GLN A 404 30.55 7.84 21.24
CA GLN A 404 30.68 8.77 22.37
C GLN A 404 30.15 8.12 23.65
N PRO A 405 30.71 8.40 24.84
CA PRO A 405 30.18 7.90 26.10
C PRO A 405 28.74 8.37 26.33
N VAL A 406 27.87 7.47 26.83
CA VAL A 406 26.46 7.78 27.05
C VAL A 406 25.95 7.42 28.44
N ILE A 407 24.94 8.16 28.89
CA ILE A 407 23.98 7.76 29.94
C ILE A 407 22.58 7.61 29.31
N PHE A 408 21.65 7.02 30.04
CA PHE A 408 20.31 6.72 29.54
C PHE A 408 19.23 7.49 30.28
N VAL A 409 18.35 8.16 29.52
CA VAL A 409 17.04 8.59 30.01
C VAL A 409 16.05 7.50 29.63
N VAL A 410 15.65 6.72 30.63
CA VAL A 410 14.85 5.49 30.45
C VAL A 410 13.37 5.84 30.29
N SER A 411 12.75 5.38 29.21
CA SER A 411 11.30 5.47 29.00
C SER A 411 10.59 4.15 29.34
N VAL A 412 11.20 3.01 29.04
CA VAL A 412 10.69 1.68 29.41
C VAL A 412 11.84 0.84 29.96
N LEU A 413 11.61 0.18 31.09
CA LEU A 413 12.50 -0.84 31.61
C LEU A 413 11.66 -1.90 32.32
N ARG A 414 11.69 -3.14 31.83
CA ARG A 414 11.01 -4.26 32.47
C ARG A 414 11.86 -5.51 32.43
N THR A 415 11.68 -6.38 33.42
CA THR A 415 12.34 -7.68 33.50
C THR A 415 11.47 -8.67 34.26
N ASP A 416 11.65 -9.96 33.99
CA ASP A 416 11.15 -11.07 34.80
C ASP A 416 12.27 -11.79 35.57
N GLY A 417 13.48 -11.24 35.55
CA GLY A 417 14.69 -11.82 36.14
C GLY A 417 15.49 -12.73 35.21
N VAL A 418 14.95 -13.08 34.04
CA VAL A 418 15.60 -13.87 32.98
C VAL A 418 15.76 -13.05 31.71
N TRP A 419 14.73 -12.33 31.30
CA TRP A 419 14.72 -11.40 30.18
C TRP A 419 14.55 -9.98 30.69
N ALA A 420 15.15 -9.02 30.01
CA ALA A 420 14.97 -7.62 30.29
C ALA A 420 14.90 -6.81 28.98
N TYR A 421 14.01 -5.83 28.96
CA TYR A 421 13.88 -4.89 27.87
C TYR A 421 14.15 -3.48 28.37
N LEU A 422 14.93 -2.73 27.60
CA LEU A 422 15.22 -1.32 27.81
C LEU A 422 14.84 -0.51 26.57
N GLN A 423 14.00 0.51 26.75
CA GLN A 423 13.85 1.63 25.83
C GLN A 423 14.37 2.89 26.51
N ALA A 424 15.34 3.56 25.91
CA ALA A 424 15.93 4.76 26.48
C ALA A 424 16.52 5.70 25.45
N GLN A 425 16.50 6.99 25.75
CA GLN A 425 17.20 8.01 24.97
C GLN A 425 18.65 8.14 25.48
N PRO A 426 19.67 7.96 24.62
CA PRO A 426 21.06 8.21 24.99
C PRO A 426 21.31 9.71 25.19
N ARG A 427 22.09 10.05 26.22
CA ARG A 427 22.55 11.41 26.54
C ARG A 427 24.04 11.41 26.82
N ARG A 428 24.69 12.56 26.69
CA ARG A 428 26.07 12.74 27.15
C ARG A 428 26.15 12.56 28.67
N PRO A 429 27.34 12.24 29.23
CA PRO A 429 27.49 12.02 30.67
C PRO A 429 27.12 13.21 31.55
N ASP A 430 27.13 14.42 30.98
CA ASP A 430 26.67 15.67 31.62
C ASP A 430 25.13 15.86 31.58
N GLY A 431 24.40 14.92 30.98
CA GLY A 431 22.95 14.98 30.79
C GLY A 431 22.50 15.70 29.51
N GLY A 432 23.43 16.29 28.75
CA GLY A 432 23.12 17.00 27.51
C GLY A 432 22.71 16.06 26.35
N PRO A 433 22.04 16.58 25.31
CA PRO A 433 21.75 15.82 24.10
C PRO A 433 23.04 15.36 23.40
N ILE A 434 23.01 14.18 22.78
CA ILE A 434 24.10 13.70 21.93
C ILE A 434 24.30 14.70 20.77
N ASP A 435 25.56 15.01 20.48
CA ASP A 435 25.90 15.74 19.26
C ASP A 435 25.92 14.76 18.08
N TRP A 436 24.76 14.58 17.46
CA TRP A 436 24.54 13.64 16.36
C TRP A 436 25.37 13.96 15.12
N SER A 437 25.74 15.23 14.91
CA SER A 437 26.58 15.66 13.78
C SER A 437 27.98 15.00 13.77
N ARG A 438 28.42 14.53 14.94
CA ARG A 438 29.71 13.88 15.16
C ARG A 438 29.61 12.35 15.24
N THR A 439 28.47 11.79 14.87
CA THR A 439 28.18 10.36 14.88
C THR A 439 28.00 9.84 13.45
N ARG A 440 28.02 8.51 13.28
CA ARG A 440 27.64 7.89 12.00
C ARG A 440 26.20 8.20 11.56
N PHE A 441 25.35 8.64 12.49
CA PHE A 441 23.93 8.91 12.29
C PHE A 441 23.63 10.38 11.91
N ALA A 442 24.65 11.21 11.65
CA ALA A 442 24.49 12.64 11.40
C ALA A 442 23.46 12.95 10.29
N HIS A 443 23.54 12.24 9.17
CA HIS A 443 22.63 12.43 8.05
C HIS A 443 21.20 12.02 8.41
N GLU A 444 21.01 10.83 8.98
CA GLU A 444 19.68 10.29 9.30
C GLU A 444 18.95 11.17 10.35
N MET A 445 19.67 11.66 11.35
CA MET A 445 19.14 12.60 12.34
C MET A 445 18.79 13.97 11.73
N GLN A 446 19.57 14.44 10.74
CA GLN A 446 19.30 15.72 10.06
C GLN A 446 18.02 15.65 9.20
N VAL A 447 17.77 14.52 8.55
CA VAL A 447 16.60 14.33 7.67
C VAL A 447 15.40 13.72 8.38
N GLY A 448 15.48 13.48 9.69
CA GLY A 448 14.40 12.88 10.49
C GLY A 448 14.15 11.40 10.19
N GLY A 449 15.11 10.72 9.54
CA GLY A 449 15.03 9.29 9.20
C GLY A 449 15.32 8.34 10.36
N MET A 450 15.65 8.88 11.54
CA MET A 450 16.03 8.14 12.74
C MET A 450 15.47 8.85 13.99
N SER A 451 15.05 8.08 14.99
CA SER A 451 14.74 8.63 16.32
C SER A 451 15.99 8.71 17.20
N ASP A 452 15.94 9.46 18.30
CA ASP A 452 17.04 9.50 19.26
C ASP A 452 16.93 8.43 20.36
N THR A 453 16.18 7.35 20.09
CA THR A 453 15.89 6.28 21.06
C THR A 453 16.71 5.02 20.78
N ALA A 454 17.23 4.38 21.84
CA ALA A 454 17.78 3.03 21.81
C ALA A 454 16.76 2.03 22.37
N MET A 455 16.68 0.85 21.74
CA MET A 455 15.95 -0.30 22.28
C MET A 455 16.92 -1.47 22.44
N VAL A 456 16.90 -2.15 23.58
CA VAL A 456 17.84 -3.23 23.92
C VAL A 456 17.10 -4.39 24.56
N LEU A 457 17.25 -5.59 23.98
CA LEU A 457 16.82 -6.85 24.54
C LEU A 457 18.00 -7.54 25.23
N MET A 458 17.81 -7.92 26.48
CA MET A 458 18.83 -8.54 27.31
C MET A 458 18.32 -9.84 27.90
N ARG A 459 19.25 -10.77 28.13
CA ARG A 459 18.97 -12.03 28.82
C ARG A 459 20.00 -12.27 29.90
N LYS A 460 19.58 -12.86 31.00
CA LYS A 460 20.43 -13.27 32.11
C LYS A 460 20.81 -14.73 31.94
N ASP A 461 22.10 -15.01 32.01
CA ASP A 461 22.66 -16.35 32.09
C ASP A 461 23.54 -16.50 33.35
N ALA A 462 24.29 -17.60 33.45
CA ALA A 462 25.16 -17.88 34.60
C ALA A 462 26.29 -16.85 34.80
N GLY A 463 26.65 -16.10 33.75
CA GLY A 463 27.67 -15.05 33.77
C GLY A 463 27.13 -13.64 34.02
N GLY A 464 25.81 -13.46 34.07
CA GLY A 464 25.16 -12.16 34.29
C GLY A 464 24.23 -11.76 33.14
N TRP A 465 23.97 -10.47 33.01
CA TRP A 465 23.17 -9.93 31.91
C TRP A 465 24.01 -9.81 30.64
N THR A 466 23.43 -10.20 29.51
CA THR A 466 24.03 -10.05 28.18
C THR A 466 23.02 -9.40 27.23
N VAL A 467 23.51 -8.61 26.27
CA VAL A 467 22.67 -8.07 25.18
C VAL A 467 22.46 -9.17 24.14
N ILE A 468 21.19 -9.47 23.86
CA ILE A 468 20.80 -10.42 22.81
C ILE A 468 20.65 -9.69 21.48
N GLU A 469 19.94 -8.56 21.50
CA GLU A 469 19.73 -7.73 20.32
C GLU A 469 19.54 -6.27 20.75
N HIS A 470 19.91 -5.33 19.88
CA HIS A 470 19.68 -3.91 20.11
C HIS A 470 19.49 -3.18 18.79
N VAL A 471 18.81 -2.04 18.85
CA VAL A 471 18.65 -1.12 17.72
C VAL A 471 18.83 0.32 18.19
N MET A 472 19.49 1.12 17.36
CA MET A 472 19.58 2.57 17.49
C MET A 472 18.59 3.27 16.57
N GLY A 473 17.85 4.20 17.16
CA GLY A 473 16.98 5.16 16.51
C GLY A 473 15.90 4.63 15.59
N PRO A 474 15.20 3.54 15.95
CA PRO A 474 14.12 3.06 15.11
C PRO A 474 13.03 4.14 14.99
N THR A 475 12.49 4.33 13.78
CA THR A 475 11.34 5.23 13.56
C THR A 475 10.02 4.57 13.99
N ASP A 476 10.03 3.28 14.27
CA ASP A 476 8.88 2.50 14.72
C ASP A 476 9.24 1.54 15.89
N VAL A 477 8.29 0.71 16.29
CA VAL A 477 8.32 -0.14 17.47
C VAL A 477 9.02 -1.48 17.15
N HIS A 478 10.34 -1.43 17.15
CA HIS A 478 11.22 -2.53 16.73
C HIS A 478 11.00 -3.84 17.50
N TRP A 479 10.62 -3.76 18.79
CA TRP A 479 10.43 -4.95 19.62
C TRP A 479 9.27 -5.85 19.19
N ILE A 480 8.40 -5.41 18.28
CA ILE A 480 7.36 -6.29 17.69
C ILE A 480 8.00 -7.51 17.02
N GLY A 481 9.15 -7.32 16.37
CA GLY A 481 9.86 -8.43 15.76
C GLY A 481 10.47 -9.40 16.78
N TRP A 482 10.70 -8.94 18.02
CA TRP A 482 11.28 -9.77 19.08
C TRP A 482 10.25 -10.67 19.77
N LEU A 483 8.96 -10.34 19.68
CA LEU A 483 7.87 -11.18 20.20
C LEU A 483 7.94 -12.59 19.59
N ASP A 484 7.99 -12.66 18.26
CA ASP A 484 7.97 -13.92 17.53
C ASP A 484 9.36 -14.59 17.49
N SER A 485 10.42 -13.79 17.27
CA SER A 485 11.80 -14.30 17.17
C SER A 485 12.30 -14.96 18.44
N TYR A 486 11.82 -14.51 19.61
CA TYR A 486 12.25 -14.99 20.92
C TYR A 486 11.14 -15.60 21.76
N GLY A 487 9.89 -15.62 21.27
CA GLY A 487 8.74 -16.16 22.00
C GLY A 487 8.43 -15.40 23.28
N LEU A 488 8.58 -14.07 23.27
CA LEU A 488 8.45 -13.20 24.46
C LEU A 488 7.08 -12.52 24.51
N PRO A 489 6.50 -12.32 25.70
CA PRO A 489 5.22 -11.65 25.85
C PRO A 489 5.38 -10.14 25.64
N GLU A 490 4.37 -9.53 25.02
CA GLU A 490 4.30 -8.09 24.80
C GLU A 490 4.49 -7.28 26.08
N ALA A 491 3.96 -7.77 27.21
CA ALA A 491 4.06 -7.10 28.50
C ALA A 491 5.51 -6.81 28.95
N LEU A 492 6.51 -7.51 28.40
CA LEU A 492 7.92 -7.19 28.64
C LEU A 492 8.34 -5.86 27.99
N PHE A 493 7.67 -5.43 26.92
CA PHE A 493 8.07 -4.30 26.08
C PHE A 493 7.22 -3.05 26.26
N THR A 494 6.00 -3.20 26.81
CA THR A 494 5.08 -2.09 27.05
C THR A 494 5.16 -1.59 28.51
N PRO A 495 4.90 -0.31 28.79
CA PRO A 495 4.96 0.27 30.14
C PRO A 495 4.16 -0.46 31.23
#